data_AF-A0A7W7MZA0-F1
#
_entry.id   AF-A0A7W7MZA0-F1
#
_cell.length_a   1.000
_cell.length_b   1.000
_cell.length_c   1.000
_cell.angle_alpha   90.00
_cell.angle_beta   90.00
_cell.angle_gamma   90.00
#
_symmetry.space_group_name_H-M   'P 1'
#
loop_
_entity.id
_entity.type
_entity.pdbx_description
1 polymer ?
#
loop_
_entity_poly.entity_id
_entity_poly.type
_entity_poly.pdbx_seq_one_letter_code
_entity_poly.pdbx_strand_id
1 'polypeptide(L)'
;MENDDVPGSLGKVLRDIATEREAQDRMWGVQDFPHGSGPEFTERAEEAKRQCTEAWSRGELTWRHILTEEFFEALAESEPAALRTELVQTAAVAVKWIQSLDRRNGAVVHPVGEGGGRTEKLVRDRIPEIVQAAGRVPETRVANPGEYASLLRTKLYEEAGEYTVSGDPAELSDLLEVIHALGALHGMTPDELEERRSAKAAERGGFTNRVVLRLHE
;
A
#
# COMPACT_ATOMS: atom_id res chain seq x y z
N MET A 1 -14.75 -16.12 -6.61
CA MET A 1 -13.64 -16.08 -7.60
C MET A 1 -13.19 -14.63 -7.64
N GLU A 2 -12.47 -14.23 -6.59
CA GLU A 2 -11.92 -12.89 -6.41
C GLU A 2 -10.95 -12.50 -7.53
N ASN A 3 -11.07 -11.23 -7.92
CA ASN A 3 -10.36 -10.57 -9.00
C ASN A 3 -9.11 -9.80 -8.48
N ASP A 4 -8.46 -10.25 -7.41
CA ASP A 4 -7.32 -9.53 -6.81
C ASP A 4 -6.04 -9.56 -7.63
N ASP A 5 -5.98 -10.44 -8.62
CA ASP A 5 -4.89 -10.55 -9.60
C ASP A 5 -5.30 -10.03 -11.00
N VAL A 6 -6.44 -9.33 -11.10
CA VAL A 6 -6.85 -8.72 -12.37
C VAL A 6 -5.95 -7.53 -12.69
N PRO A 7 -5.48 -7.42 -13.97
CA PRO A 7 -4.74 -6.26 -14.43
C PRO A 7 -5.40 -4.93 -14.01
N GLY A 8 -4.68 -4.17 -13.19
CA GLY A 8 -5.09 -2.85 -12.70
C GLY A 8 -6.09 -2.87 -11.53
N SER A 9 -6.17 -3.96 -10.77
CA SER A 9 -6.79 -3.97 -9.44
C SER A 9 -6.03 -3.05 -8.48
N LEU A 10 -6.71 -2.48 -7.48
CA LEU A 10 -6.06 -1.63 -6.47
C LEU A 10 -5.09 -2.45 -5.61
N GLY A 11 -5.51 -3.64 -5.17
CA GLY A 11 -4.69 -4.53 -4.35
C GLY A 11 -3.36 -4.87 -5.01
N LYS A 12 -3.37 -5.23 -6.31
CA LYS A 12 -2.12 -5.51 -7.04
C LYS A 12 -1.19 -4.30 -7.08
N VAL A 13 -1.69 -3.13 -7.47
CA VAL A 13 -0.85 -1.93 -7.60
C VAL A 13 -0.24 -1.51 -6.25
N LEU A 14 -0.99 -1.61 -5.15
CA LEU A 14 -0.46 -1.31 -3.82
C LEU A 14 0.61 -2.32 -3.38
N ARG A 15 0.44 -3.62 -3.70
CA ARG A 15 1.48 -4.63 -3.45
C ARG A 15 2.75 -4.36 -4.25
N ASP A 16 2.62 -3.98 -5.53
CA ASP A 16 3.77 -3.64 -6.38
C ASP A 16 4.55 -2.44 -5.81
N ILE A 17 3.85 -1.40 -5.34
CA ILE A 17 4.46 -0.21 -4.71
C ILE A 17 5.13 -0.56 -3.37
N ALA A 18 4.48 -1.37 -2.54
CA ALA A 18 5.07 -1.83 -1.27
C ALA A 18 6.35 -2.63 -1.52
N THR A 19 6.34 -3.53 -2.49
CA THR A 19 7.51 -4.33 -2.90
C THR A 19 8.68 -3.43 -3.35
N GLU A 20 8.39 -2.41 -4.16
CA GLU A 20 9.39 -1.44 -4.57
C GLU A 20 9.96 -0.69 -3.35
N ARG A 21 9.12 -0.18 -2.45
CA ARG A 21 9.60 0.53 -1.24
C ARG A 21 10.50 -0.34 -0.36
N GLU A 22 10.16 -1.60 -0.18
CA GLU A 22 11.04 -2.53 0.54
C GLU A 22 12.38 -2.74 -0.19
N ALA A 23 12.40 -2.78 -1.52
CA ALA A 23 13.63 -2.89 -2.30
C ALA A 23 14.53 -1.65 -2.14
N GLN A 24 13.93 -0.46 -2.14
CA GLN A 24 14.63 0.79 -1.89
C GLN A 24 15.20 0.85 -0.47
N ASP A 25 14.44 0.41 0.54
CA ASP A 25 14.91 0.37 1.93
C ASP A 25 16.07 -0.61 2.10
N ARG A 26 16.06 -1.76 1.40
CA ARG A 26 17.20 -2.68 1.36
C ARG A 26 18.44 -2.06 0.71
N MET A 27 18.25 -1.22 -0.31
CA MET A 27 19.34 -0.66 -1.11
C MET A 27 19.97 0.58 -0.47
N TRP A 28 19.17 1.43 0.16
CA TRP A 28 19.61 2.74 0.65
C TRP A 28 19.36 2.96 2.14
N GLY A 29 18.73 2.01 2.84
CA GLY A 29 18.33 2.16 4.23
C GLY A 29 17.20 3.16 4.42
N VAL A 30 16.89 3.49 5.68
CA VAL A 30 15.97 4.59 6.00
C VAL A 30 16.71 5.91 5.75
N GLN A 31 16.11 6.79 4.94
CA GLN A 31 16.66 8.09 4.60
C GLN A 31 15.70 9.21 5.02
N ASP A 32 16.26 10.27 5.60
CA ASP A 32 15.52 11.49 5.96
C ASP A 32 16.16 12.69 5.22
N PHE A 33 15.37 13.34 4.38
CA PHE A 33 15.79 14.53 3.62
C PHE A 33 14.88 15.73 3.92
N PRO A 34 15.40 16.96 3.82
CA PRO A 34 14.55 18.16 3.81
C PRO A 34 13.51 18.08 2.70
N HIS A 35 12.31 18.62 2.94
CA HIS A 35 11.18 18.52 2.00
C HIS A 35 11.50 19.11 0.61
N GLY A 36 12.20 20.25 0.57
CA GLY A 36 12.48 20.94 -0.68
C GLY A 36 11.22 21.45 -1.39
N SER A 37 10.14 21.66 -0.64
CA SER A 37 8.89 22.29 -1.07
C SER A 37 8.78 23.69 -0.47
N GLY A 38 8.03 24.56 -1.13
CA GLY A 38 7.87 25.94 -0.72
C GLY A 38 7.28 26.86 -1.81
N PRO A 39 7.08 28.14 -1.49
CA PRO A 39 6.40 29.10 -2.37
C PRO A 39 7.14 29.38 -3.69
N GLU A 40 8.42 29.02 -3.79
CA GLU A 40 9.20 29.10 -5.03
C GLU A 40 8.62 28.24 -6.17
N PHE A 41 7.76 27.26 -5.85
CA PHE A 41 7.09 26.42 -6.83
C PHE A 41 5.70 26.91 -7.24
N THR A 42 5.14 27.95 -6.60
CA THR A 42 3.78 28.45 -6.87
C THR A 42 3.56 28.79 -8.34
N GLU A 43 4.52 29.43 -9.02
CA GLU A 43 4.37 29.74 -10.45
C GLU A 43 4.27 28.47 -11.31
N ARG A 44 5.00 27.41 -10.95
CA ARG A 44 4.97 26.13 -11.65
C ARG A 44 3.68 25.35 -11.37
N ALA A 45 3.15 25.43 -10.15
CA ALA A 45 1.85 24.86 -9.79
C ALA A 45 0.73 25.50 -10.61
N GLU A 46 0.70 26.83 -10.67
CA GLU A 46 -0.28 27.57 -11.46
C GLU A 46 -0.16 27.28 -12.97
N GLU A 47 1.06 27.12 -13.49
CA GLU A 47 1.27 26.72 -14.87
C GLU A 47 0.79 25.29 -15.15
N ALA A 48 1.09 24.33 -14.27
CA ALA A 48 0.63 22.96 -14.42
C ALA A 48 -0.91 22.87 -14.41
N LYS A 49 -1.56 23.62 -13.52
CA LYS A 49 -3.02 23.77 -13.44
C LYS A 49 -3.64 24.36 -14.70
N ARG A 50 -3.03 25.41 -15.25
CA ARG A 50 -3.46 25.98 -16.54
C ARG A 50 -3.35 24.96 -17.67
N GLN A 51 -2.22 24.26 -17.79
CA GLN A 51 -2.03 23.24 -18.81
C GLN A 51 -3.04 22.09 -18.69
N CYS A 52 -3.32 21.63 -17.46
CA CYS A 52 -4.32 20.60 -17.21
C CYS A 52 -5.73 21.06 -17.63
N THR A 53 -6.12 22.27 -17.23
CA THR A 53 -7.39 22.89 -17.58
C THR A 53 -7.55 23.08 -19.08
N GLU A 54 -6.52 23.59 -19.77
CA GLU A 54 -6.51 23.75 -21.21
C GLU A 54 -6.64 22.41 -21.93
N ALA A 55 -5.86 21.40 -21.54
CA ALA A 55 -5.92 20.07 -22.13
C ALA A 55 -7.31 19.44 -21.94
N TRP A 56 -7.93 19.60 -20.76
CA TRP A 56 -9.31 19.18 -20.52
C TRP A 56 -10.29 19.88 -21.47
N SER A 57 -10.18 21.20 -21.63
CA SER A 57 -11.06 21.99 -22.50
C SER A 57 -10.98 21.59 -23.99
N ARG A 58 -9.83 21.09 -24.43
CA ARG A 58 -9.58 20.63 -25.81
C ARG A 58 -9.86 19.14 -26.01
N GLY A 59 -10.21 18.40 -24.96
CA GLY A 59 -10.37 16.95 -25.02
C GLY A 59 -9.04 16.18 -25.15
N GLU A 60 -7.92 16.81 -24.82
CA GLU A 60 -6.55 16.30 -24.93
C GLU A 60 -5.94 15.96 -23.56
N LEU A 61 -6.78 15.84 -22.51
CA LEU A 61 -6.30 15.55 -21.16
C LEU A 61 -5.55 14.21 -21.11
N THR A 62 -4.42 14.18 -20.40
CA THR A 62 -3.60 12.98 -20.24
C THR A 62 -3.26 12.79 -18.78
N TRP A 63 -2.83 11.58 -18.41
CA TRP A 63 -2.35 11.31 -17.06
C TRP A 63 -1.13 12.15 -16.67
N ARG A 64 -0.26 12.51 -17.63
CA ARG A 64 0.86 13.42 -17.39
C ARG A 64 0.36 14.76 -16.88
N HIS A 65 -0.69 15.32 -17.49
CA HIS A 65 -1.26 16.61 -17.08
C HIS A 65 -1.73 16.55 -15.62
N ILE A 66 -2.51 15.53 -15.27
CA ILE A 66 -3.06 15.36 -13.92
C ILE A 66 -1.94 15.15 -12.89
N LEU A 67 -1.00 14.22 -13.14
CA LEU A 67 0.07 13.95 -12.18
C LEU A 67 1.02 15.14 -11.99
N THR A 68 1.25 15.91 -13.05
CA THR A 68 2.14 17.09 -13.00
C THR A 68 1.49 18.23 -12.20
N GLU A 69 0.18 18.42 -12.34
CA GLU A 69 -0.58 19.38 -11.53
C GLU A 69 -0.45 19.08 -10.04
N GLU A 70 -0.85 17.87 -9.62
CA GLU A 70 -0.80 17.43 -8.22
C GLU A 70 0.61 17.51 -7.63
N PHE A 71 1.63 17.11 -8.42
CA PHE A 71 3.01 17.16 -7.95
C PHE A 71 3.50 18.59 -7.70
N PHE A 72 3.17 19.53 -8.58
CA PHE A 72 3.59 20.93 -8.37
C PHE A 72 2.74 21.64 -7.32
N GLU A 73 1.48 21.24 -7.14
CA GLU A 73 0.66 21.68 -6.01
C GLU A 73 1.30 21.24 -4.69
N ALA A 74 1.71 19.96 -4.57
CA ALA A 74 2.46 19.48 -3.41
C ALA A 74 3.77 20.26 -3.19
N LEU A 75 4.55 20.52 -4.25
CA LEU A 75 5.80 21.27 -4.13
C LEU A 75 5.61 22.73 -3.71
N ALA A 76 4.46 23.35 -3.98
CA ALA A 76 4.17 24.72 -3.53
C ALA A 76 3.91 24.81 -2.01
N GLU A 77 3.64 23.67 -1.36
CA GLU A 77 3.24 23.65 0.05
C GLU A 77 4.41 23.70 1.02
N SER A 78 4.31 24.65 1.95
CA SER A 78 5.30 24.92 2.99
C SER A 78 4.93 24.31 4.35
N GLU A 79 3.64 24.02 4.57
CA GLU A 79 3.16 23.49 5.84
C GLU A 79 3.20 21.95 5.79
N PRO A 80 3.84 21.26 6.77
CA PRO A 80 4.05 19.81 6.72
C PRO A 80 2.79 18.95 6.60
N ALA A 81 1.69 19.29 7.26
CA ALA A 81 0.44 18.54 7.19
C ALA A 81 -0.28 18.73 5.85
N ALA A 82 -0.29 19.95 5.30
CA ALA A 82 -0.77 20.27 3.96
C ALA A 82 0.07 19.57 2.90
N LEU A 83 1.40 19.68 2.98
CA LEU A 83 2.34 18.97 2.10
C LEU A 83 2.09 17.46 2.12
N ARG A 84 1.90 16.86 3.30
CA ARG A 84 1.58 15.43 3.40
C ARG A 84 0.28 15.10 2.68
N THR A 85 -0.73 15.96 2.79
CA THR A 85 -2.02 15.78 2.13
C THR A 85 -1.84 15.79 0.61
N GLU A 86 -1.15 16.79 0.07
CA GLU A 86 -0.88 16.88 -1.37
C GLU A 86 0.01 15.74 -1.91
N LEU A 87 1.01 15.29 -1.13
CA LEU A 87 1.80 14.12 -1.50
C LEU A 87 0.96 12.84 -1.57
N VAL A 88 -0.06 12.69 -0.71
CA VAL A 88 -1.01 11.58 -0.79
C VAL A 88 -1.89 11.70 -2.03
N GLN A 89 -2.33 12.90 -2.40
CA GLN A 89 -3.11 13.13 -3.63
C GLN A 89 -2.27 12.79 -4.88
N THR A 90 -1.02 13.26 -4.92
CA THR A 90 -0.03 12.92 -5.96
C THR A 90 0.15 11.41 -6.09
N ALA A 91 0.36 10.70 -4.97
CA ALA A 91 0.50 9.25 -4.96
C ALA A 91 -0.78 8.54 -5.44
N ALA A 92 -1.96 9.03 -5.05
CA ALA A 92 -3.24 8.47 -5.50
C ALA A 92 -3.42 8.61 -7.03
N VAL A 93 -3.00 9.73 -7.63
CA VAL A 93 -3.03 9.90 -9.10
C VAL A 93 -2.04 8.96 -9.79
N ALA A 94 -0.84 8.76 -9.23
CA ALA A 94 0.12 7.79 -9.75
C ALA A 94 -0.46 6.36 -9.73
N VAL A 95 -1.06 5.94 -8.60
CA VAL A 95 -1.76 4.66 -8.47
C VAL A 95 -2.86 4.53 -9.52
N LYS A 96 -3.71 5.55 -9.67
CA LYS A 96 -4.80 5.56 -10.65
C LYS A 96 -4.29 5.43 -12.08
N TRP A 97 -3.16 6.06 -12.40
CA TRP A 97 -2.51 5.92 -13.69
C TRP A 97 -2.00 4.50 -13.91
N ILE A 98 -1.27 3.90 -12.95
CA ILE A 98 -0.79 2.50 -13.05
C ILE A 98 -1.98 1.55 -13.27
N GLN A 99 -3.02 1.67 -12.47
CA GLN A 99 -4.24 0.88 -12.64
C GLN A 99 -4.87 1.05 -14.03
N SER A 100 -4.91 2.29 -14.55
CA SER A 100 -5.40 2.55 -15.90
C SER A 100 -4.48 2.00 -16.99
N LEU A 101 -3.16 1.96 -16.75
CA LEU A 101 -2.18 1.42 -17.67
C LEU A 101 -2.35 -0.10 -17.75
N ASP A 102 -2.39 -0.78 -16.62
CA ASP A 102 -2.53 -2.23 -16.51
C ASP A 102 -3.85 -2.72 -17.14
N ARG A 103 -4.97 -2.01 -16.88
CA ARG A 103 -6.26 -2.31 -17.51
C ARG A 103 -6.23 -2.17 -19.04
N ARG A 104 -5.59 -1.12 -19.55
CA ARG A 104 -5.53 -0.84 -21.01
C ARG A 104 -4.60 -1.79 -21.75
N ASN A 105 -3.53 -2.21 -21.09
CA ASN A 105 -2.48 -2.98 -21.72
C ASN A 105 -2.59 -4.48 -21.47
N GLY A 106 -3.53 -4.94 -20.63
CA GLY A 106 -3.89 -6.36 -20.43
C GLY A 106 -2.82 -7.25 -19.81
N ALA A 107 -1.55 -6.90 -19.93
CA ALA A 107 -0.35 -7.58 -19.42
C ALA A 107 0.87 -6.87 -20.04
N VAL A 108 1.30 -5.72 -19.51
CA VAL A 108 2.68 -5.25 -19.75
C VAL A 108 3.43 -5.42 -18.46
N VAL A 109 3.98 -6.62 -18.32
CA VAL A 109 5.17 -6.88 -17.51
C VAL A 109 6.25 -5.96 -18.08
N HIS A 110 6.58 -4.87 -17.36
CA HIS A 110 7.86 -4.22 -17.60
C HIS A 110 8.95 -5.27 -17.30
N PRO A 111 9.95 -5.42 -18.19
CA PRO A 111 10.98 -6.42 -18.02
C PRO A 111 11.82 -6.03 -16.80
N VAL A 112 11.52 -6.63 -15.66
CA VAL A 112 12.54 -6.95 -14.68
C VAL A 112 13.54 -7.81 -15.43
N GLY A 113 14.81 -7.40 -15.44
CA GLY A 113 15.88 -8.07 -16.16
C GLY A 113 15.80 -9.59 -15.99
N GLU A 114 16.14 -10.31 -17.06
CA GLU A 114 16.16 -11.78 -17.17
C GLU A 114 16.33 -12.49 -15.81
N GLY A 115 15.18 -12.89 -15.27
CA GLY A 115 15.06 -13.66 -14.06
C GLY A 115 13.57 -13.89 -13.88
N GLY A 116 13.11 -15.12 -14.13
CA GLY A 116 11.77 -15.53 -13.74
C GLY A 116 11.63 -15.39 -12.23
N GLY A 117 11.27 -14.18 -11.79
CA GLY A 117 11.20 -13.80 -10.39
C GLY A 117 10.06 -14.57 -9.75
N ARG A 118 10.40 -15.59 -8.98
CA ARG A 118 9.47 -16.23 -8.06
C ARG A 118 9.07 -15.18 -7.03
N THR A 119 7.79 -14.82 -6.99
CA THR A 119 7.25 -14.00 -5.90
C THR A 119 7.34 -14.80 -4.61
N GLU A 120 8.29 -14.43 -3.75
CA GLU A 120 8.41 -15.00 -2.41
C GLU A 120 7.38 -14.33 -1.49
N LYS A 121 6.58 -15.13 -0.80
CA LYS A 121 5.59 -14.66 0.17
C LYS A 121 5.68 -15.46 1.46
N LEU A 122 5.40 -14.81 2.58
CA LEU A 122 5.22 -15.51 3.85
C LEU A 122 3.92 -16.31 3.77
N VAL A 123 3.99 -17.59 4.14
CA VAL A 123 2.86 -18.51 4.13
C VAL A 123 2.76 -19.21 5.48
N ARG A 124 1.57 -19.70 5.83
CA ARG A 124 1.40 -20.58 6.99
C ARG A 124 2.24 -21.85 6.81
N ASP A 125 2.71 -22.40 7.92
CA ASP A 125 3.65 -23.54 7.95
C ASP A 125 3.23 -24.73 7.10
N ARG A 126 1.91 -24.97 6.98
CA ARG A 126 1.33 -26.12 6.27
C ARG A 126 1.04 -25.89 4.78
N ILE A 127 1.27 -24.68 4.28
CA ILE A 127 0.99 -24.33 2.88
C ILE A 127 1.89 -25.12 1.91
N PRO A 128 3.19 -25.32 2.16
CA PRO A 128 4.03 -26.15 1.30
C PRO A 128 3.47 -27.57 1.10
N GLU A 129 3.01 -28.22 2.17
CA GLU A 129 2.42 -29.56 2.12
C GLU A 129 1.11 -29.57 1.34
N ILE A 130 0.27 -28.54 1.50
CA ILE A 130 -0.97 -28.39 0.74
C ILE A 130 -0.67 -28.21 -0.76
N VAL A 131 0.34 -27.39 -1.10
CA VAL A 131 0.78 -27.17 -2.48
C VAL A 131 1.32 -28.47 -3.09
N GLN A 132 2.11 -29.23 -2.32
CA GLN A 132 2.64 -30.53 -2.73
C GLN A 132 1.54 -31.56 -2.94
N ALA A 133 0.56 -31.64 -2.04
CA ALA A 133 -0.60 -32.52 -2.17
C ALA A 133 -1.45 -32.17 -3.40
N ALA A 134 -1.45 -30.91 -3.83
CA ALA A 134 -2.08 -30.45 -5.07
C ALA A 134 -1.25 -30.74 -6.35
N GLY A 135 -0.15 -31.51 -6.25
CA GLY A 135 0.70 -31.91 -7.38
C GLY A 135 1.66 -30.84 -7.88
N ARG A 136 1.86 -29.74 -7.12
CA ARG A 136 2.82 -28.68 -7.43
C ARG A 136 4.08 -28.86 -6.58
N VAL A 137 5.22 -28.30 -7.02
CA VAL A 137 6.49 -28.38 -6.27
C VAL A 137 6.75 -27.03 -5.59
N PRO A 138 6.56 -26.90 -4.26
CA PRO A 138 6.90 -25.68 -3.56
C PRO A 138 8.42 -25.56 -3.39
N GLU A 139 8.92 -24.33 -3.45
CA GLU A 139 10.25 -23.99 -2.97
C GLU A 139 10.10 -23.14 -1.71
N THR A 140 10.83 -23.49 -0.65
CA THR A 140 10.70 -22.86 0.65
C THR A 140 12.07 -22.51 1.23
N ARG A 141 12.08 -21.47 2.06
CA ARG A 141 13.19 -21.11 2.93
C ARG A 141 12.64 -20.52 4.21
N VAL A 142 13.45 -20.51 5.26
CA VAL A 142 13.10 -19.88 6.54
C VAL A 142 13.63 -18.45 6.54
N ALA A 143 12.76 -17.48 6.83
CA ALA A 143 13.15 -16.08 6.95
C ALA A 143 14.02 -15.86 8.20
N ASN A 144 15.02 -14.99 8.11
CA ASN A 144 15.76 -14.56 9.30
C ASN A 144 14.89 -13.60 10.15
N PRO A 145 15.24 -13.30 11.42
CA PRO A 145 14.36 -12.50 12.29
C PRO A 145 14.01 -11.11 11.77
N GLY A 146 14.96 -10.39 11.16
CA GLY A 146 14.72 -9.04 10.64
C GLY A 146 13.82 -9.06 9.40
N GLU A 147 14.07 -10.02 8.52
CA GLU A 147 13.25 -10.27 7.33
C GLU A 147 11.83 -10.74 7.70
N TYR A 148 11.70 -11.64 8.68
CA TYR A 148 10.41 -12.14 9.16
C TYR A 148 9.51 -11.00 9.63
N ALA A 149 10.07 -10.04 10.37
CA ALA A 149 9.33 -8.85 10.80
C ALA A 149 8.86 -7.99 9.61
N SER A 150 9.66 -7.88 8.55
CA SER A 150 9.25 -7.18 7.32
C SER A 150 8.13 -7.93 6.62
N LEU A 151 8.32 -9.23 6.39
CA LEU A 151 7.36 -10.09 5.71
C LEU A 151 6.00 -10.14 6.41
N LEU A 152 5.96 -10.13 7.74
CA LEU A 152 4.70 -10.04 8.49
C LEU A 152 3.97 -8.71 8.28
N ARG A 153 4.69 -7.58 8.15
CA ARG A 153 4.06 -6.29 7.83
C ARG A 153 3.53 -6.29 6.41
N THR A 154 4.27 -6.84 5.44
CA THR A 154 3.80 -7.03 4.07
C THR A 154 2.54 -7.88 4.06
N LYS A 155 2.54 -8.99 4.82
CA LYS A 155 1.40 -9.88 4.97
C LYS A 155 0.18 -9.17 5.55
N LEU A 156 0.37 -8.30 6.56
CA LEU A 156 -0.72 -7.51 7.14
C LEU A 156 -1.44 -6.65 6.08
N TYR A 157 -0.69 -6.02 5.18
CA TYR A 157 -1.27 -5.22 4.10
C TYR A 157 -1.91 -6.08 3.01
N GLU A 158 -1.32 -7.25 2.70
CA GLU A 158 -1.91 -8.25 1.79
C GLU A 158 -3.29 -8.67 2.28
N GLU A 159 -3.40 -9.22 3.51
CA GLU A 159 -4.67 -9.72 4.05
C GLU A 159 -5.70 -8.59 4.28
N ALA A 160 -5.25 -7.41 4.71
CA ALA A 160 -6.15 -6.25 4.85
C ALA A 160 -6.69 -5.79 3.49
N GLY A 161 -5.84 -5.86 2.46
CA GLY A 161 -6.23 -5.60 1.08
C GLY A 161 -7.26 -6.60 0.58
N GLU A 162 -6.99 -7.90 0.79
CA GLU A 162 -7.89 -9.00 0.41
C GLU A 162 -9.25 -8.86 1.10
N TYR A 163 -9.30 -8.59 2.41
CA TYR A 163 -10.56 -8.30 3.11
C TYR A 163 -11.29 -7.06 2.57
N THR A 164 -10.56 -5.99 2.25
CA THR A 164 -11.16 -4.76 1.73
C THR A 164 -11.82 -4.97 0.36
N VAL A 165 -11.27 -5.88 -0.45
CA VAL A 165 -11.77 -6.18 -1.80
C VAL A 165 -12.89 -7.22 -1.77
N SER A 166 -12.70 -8.33 -1.05
CA SER A 166 -13.64 -9.45 -1.01
C SER A 166 -14.81 -9.22 -0.04
N GLY A 167 -14.53 -8.58 1.10
CA GLY A 167 -15.40 -8.61 2.27
C GLY A 167 -15.56 -9.99 2.91
N ASP A 168 -14.73 -10.98 2.53
CA ASP A 168 -14.84 -12.36 3.04
C ASP A 168 -14.33 -12.44 4.50
N PRO A 169 -15.15 -12.92 5.45
CA PRO A 169 -14.71 -13.19 6.81
C PRO A 169 -13.53 -14.17 6.93
N ALA A 170 -13.25 -14.98 5.92
CA ALA A 170 -12.04 -15.82 5.89
C ALA A 170 -10.77 -14.97 6.06
N GLU A 171 -10.70 -13.83 5.36
CA GLU A 171 -9.55 -12.93 5.41
C GLU A 171 -9.36 -12.26 6.78
N LEU A 172 -10.44 -12.13 7.58
CA LEU A 172 -10.32 -11.69 8.97
C LEU A 172 -9.57 -12.70 9.84
N SER A 173 -9.65 -14.00 9.50
CA SER A 173 -8.93 -15.05 10.22
C SER A 173 -7.44 -15.04 9.86
N ASP A 174 -7.10 -14.73 8.61
CA ASP A 174 -5.71 -14.53 8.19
C ASP A 174 -5.13 -13.24 8.79
N LEU A 175 -5.90 -12.15 8.84
CA LEU A 175 -5.54 -10.94 9.59
C LEU A 175 -5.27 -11.22 11.07
N LEU A 176 -6.11 -12.02 11.73
CA LEU A 176 -5.93 -12.36 13.14
C LEU A 176 -4.63 -13.14 13.38
N GLU A 177 -4.31 -14.09 12.50
CA GLU A 177 -3.04 -14.83 12.54
C GLU A 177 -1.84 -13.87 12.44
N VAL A 178 -1.87 -12.94 11.48
CA VAL A 178 -0.81 -11.94 11.29
C VAL A 178 -0.67 -11.03 12.50
N ILE A 179 -1.80 -10.58 13.09
CA ILE A 179 -1.81 -9.74 14.29
C ILE A 179 -1.17 -10.47 15.47
N HIS A 180 -1.48 -11.76 15.68
CA HIS A 180 -0.85 -12.56 16.74
C HIS A 180 0.66 -12.70 16.51
N ALA A 181 1.09 -13.00 15.29
CA ALA A 181 2.50 -13.12 14.95
C ALA A 181 3.28 -11.80 15.14
N LEU A 182 2.67 -10.66 14.79
CA LEU A 182 3.21 -9.32 15.07
C LEU A 182 3.25 -9.03 16.58
N GLY A 183 2.21 -9.41 17.33
CA GLY A 183 2.20 -9.31 18.79
C GLY A 183 3.36 -10.06 19.44
N ALA A 184 3.63 -11.27 18.96
CA ALA A 184 4.74 -12.09 19.43
C ALA A 184 6.11 -11.45 19.17
N LEU A 185 6.29 -10.70 18.07
CA LEU A 185 7.51 -9.91 17.83
C LEU A 185 7.71 -8.81 18.87
N HIS A 186 6.63 -8.32 19.48
CA HIS A 186 6.66 -7.37 20.60
C HIS A 186 6.69 -8.06 21.97
N GLY A 187 6.88 -9.38 22.02
CA GLY A 187 6.89 -10.16 23.25
C GLY A 187 5.52 -10.26 23.92
N MET A 188 4.43 -10.11 23.15
CA MET A 188 3.07 -10.22 23.65
C MET A 188 2.44 -11.55 23.23
N THR A 189 1.72 -12.16 24.16
CA THR A 189 0.79 -13.26 23.90
C THR A 189 -0.54 -12.74 23.32
N PRO A 190 -1.33 -13.60 22.67
CA PRO A 190 -2.69 -13.23 22.23
C PRO A 190 -3.57 -12.70 23.37
N ASP A 191 -3.47 -13.31 24.56
CA ASP A 191 -4.26 -12.90 25.73
C ASP A 191 -3.85 -11.50 26.21
N GLU A 192 -2.55 -11.21 26.30
CA GLU A 192 -2.07 -9.86 26.67
C GLU A 192 -2.47 -8.80 25.64
N LEU A 193 -2.49 -9.15 24.35
CA LEU A 193 -2.95 -8.25 23.29
C LEU A 193 -4.46 -7.96 23.42
N GLU A 194 -5.25 -8.99 23.74
CA GLU A 194 -6.69 -8.86 23.97
C GLU A 194 -6.99 -8.06 25.25
N GLU A 195 -6.23 -8.26 26.33
CA GLU A 195 -6.33 -7.45 27.54
C GLU A 195 -6.09 -5.96 27.24
N ARG A 196 -5.06 -5.64 26.45
CA ARG A 196 -4.78 -4.26 26.02
C ARG A 196 -5.90 -3.68 25.15
N ARG A 197 -6.47 -4.47 24.23
CA ARG A 197 -7.61 -4.05 23.41
C ARG A 197 -8.84 -3.79 24.29
N SER A 198 -9.13 -4.69 25.23
CA SER A 198 -10.22 -4.60 26.19
C SER A 198 -10.09 -3.37 27.10
N ALA A 199 -8.89 -3.09 27.63
CA ALA A 199 -8.63 -1.90 28.44
C ALA A 199 -8.90 -0.60 27.66
N LYS A 200 -8.43 -0.51 26.41
CA LYS A 200 -8.74 0.63 25.53
C LYS A 200 -10.24 0.77 25.24
N ALA A 201 -10.93 -0.35 25.04
CA ALA A 201 -12.38 -0.34 24.81
C ALA A 201 -13.17 0.09 26.05
N ALA A 202 -12.69 -0.24 27.25
CA ALA A 202 -13.29 0.24 28.50
C ALA A 202 -13.03 1.74 28.73
N GLU A 203 -11.83 2.22 28.39
CA GLU A 203 -11.43 3.64 28.53
C GLU A 203 -12.12 4.54 27.49
N ARG A 204 -12.18 4.10 26.23
CA ARG A 204 -12.52 4.95 25.07
C ARG A 204 -13.77 4.51 24.31
N GLY A 205 -14.38 3.41 24.73
CA GLY A 205 -15.45 2.75 23.96
C GLY A 205 -14.92 1.89 22.81
N GLY A 206 -15.81 1.09 22.22
CA GLY A 206 -15.57 0.35 20.99
C GLY A 206 -16.30 0.96 19.79
N PHE A 207 -16.23 0.30 18.64
CA PHE A 207 -16.88 0.76 17.41
C PHE A 207 -18.39 0.48 17.34
N THR A 208 -19.00 -0.09 18.39
CA THR A 208 -20.42 -0.48 18.45
C THR A 208 -21.38 0.68 18.16
N ASN A 209 -21.03 1.90 18.57
CA ASN A 209 -21.87 3.09 18.38
C ASN A 209 -21.75 3.71 16.98
N ARG A 210 -20.85 3.22 16.10
CA ARG A 210 -20.68 3.67 14.71
C ARG A 210 -20.48 5.19 14.55
N VAL A 211 -19.79 5.81 15.51
CA VAL A 211 -19.56 7.26 15.54
C VAL A 211 -18.50 7.64 14.50
N VAL A 212 -18.80 8.67 13.68
CA VAL A 212 -17.86 9.29 12.73
C VAL A 212 -17.62 10.73 13.16
N LEU A 213 -16.37 11.09 13.44
CA LEU A 213 -15.97 12.44 13.87
C LEU A 213 -15.64 13.31 12.65
N ARG A 214 -16.16 14.53 12.62
CA ARG A 214 -15.73 15.60 11.71
C ARG A 214 -15.33 16.80 12.55
N LEU A 215 -14.11 17.27 12.37
CA LEU A 215 -13.61 18.50 12.96
C LEU A 215 -13.61 19.56 11.85
N HIS A 216 -14.09 20.75 12.15
CA HIS A 216 -13.91 21.92 11.32
C HIS A 216 -12.80 22.74 11.97
N GLU A 217 -11.80 23.13 11.18
CA GLU A 217 -10.81 24.15 11.58
C GLU A 217 -11.46 25.53 11.69
#